data_AF-A0A4R4UXU6-F1
#
_entry.id   AF-A0A4R4UXU6-F1
#
_cell.length_a   1.000
_cell.length_b   1.000
_cell.length_c   1.000
_cell.angle_alpha   90.00
_cell.angle_beta   90.00
_cell.angle_gamma   90.00
#
_symmetry.space_group_name_H-M   'P 1'
#
loop_
_entity.id
_entity.type
_entity.pdbx_description
1 polymer ?
#
loop_
_entity_poly.entity_id
_entity_poly.type
_entity_poly.pdbx_seq_one_letter_code
_entity_poly.pdbx_strand_id
1 'polypeptide(L)'
;MTTSGIEELGWLEDWDEVRARLGELAGLDGPAPAAVTRRALEDRAFGFYLLFARESPTLKKALLEDPRNAAYERAAEKAPTTSLLGTAAKAFARWGAAGFKRLDAAAYDARWRTCLACPELVEAPDRLVYNGLTILADDSRVCSACGCVAAKKAAVPTEGCPLGKWPHPEQRD
;
A
#
# COMPACT_ATOMS: atom_id res chain seq x y z
N MET A 1 13.41 23.01 9.14
CA MET A 1 12.67 21.90 9.76
C MET A 1 11.65 21.40 8.75
N THR A 2 11.80 20.17 8.30
CA THR A 2 10.92 19.53 7.29
C THR A 2 9.72 18.88 7.98
N THR A 3 8.61 18.71 7.27
CA THR A 3 7.42 17.97 7.74
C THR A 3 7.68 16.49 8.03
N SER A 4 8.89 15.99 7.70
CA SER A 4 9.36 14.61 7.92
C SER A 4 9.03 14.10 9.33
N GLY A 5 9.26 14.91 10.36
CA GLY A 5 9.06 14.47 11.75
C GLY A 5 7.60 14.19 12.14
N ILE A 6 6.62 14.79 11.45
CA ILE A 6 5.19 14.48 11.66
C ILE A 6 4.76 13.30 10.80
N GLU A 7 5.31 13.18 9.59
CA GLU A 7 5.06 12.03 8.71
C GLU A 7 5.56 10.72 9.34
N GLU A 8 6.69 10.79 10.06
CA GLU A 8 7.26 9.67 10.83
C GLU A 8 6.33 9.17 11.95
N LEU A 9 5.49 10.03 12.52
CA LEU A 9 4.51 9.65 13.55
C LEU A 9 3.44 8.68 13.02
N GLY A 10 3.13 8.74 11.72
CA GLY A 10 2.11 7.89 11.10
C GLY A 10 2.49 6.41 11.04
N TRP A 11 3.74 6.07 11.35
CA TRP A 11 4.26 4.69 11.37
C TRP A 11 4.34 4.09 12.77
N LEU A 12 4.08 4.88 13.82
CA LEU A 12 4.03 4.39 15.19
C LEU A 12 2.68 3.71 15.43
N GLU A 13 2.72 2.53 16.04
CA GLU A 13 1.52 1.71 16.29
C GLU A 13 0.83 2.07 17.62
N ASP A 14 1.58 2.65 18.57
CA ASP A 14 1.06 3.05 19.88
C ASP A 14 0.68 4.53 19.92
N TRP A 15 -0.58 4.80 20.27
CA TRP A 15 -1.14 6.14 20.33
C TRP A 15 -0.51 7.02 21.42
N ASP A 16 -0.13 6.44 22.56
CA ASP A 16 0.51 7.22 23.62
C ASP A 16 1.94 7.60 23.23
N GLU A 17 2.63 6.75 22.48
CA GLU A 17 3.95 7.03 21.90
C GLU A 17 3.86 8.16 20.86
N VAL A 18 2.86 8.13 19.97
CA VAL A 18 2.60 9.21 19.00
C VAL A 18 2.43 10.56 19.70
N ARG A 19 1.63 10.60 20.78
CA ARG A 19 1.38 11.83 21.54
C ARG A 19 2.62 12.33 22.27
N ALA A 20 3.38 11.43 22.87
CA ALA A 20 4.64 11.76 23.53
C ALA A 20 5.62 12.36 22.52
N ARG A 21 5.80 11.69 21.38
CA ARG A 21 6.73 12.12 20.33
C ARG A 21 6.35 13.46 19.71
N LEU A 22 5.07 13.69 19.44
CA LEU A 22 4.61 15.00 18.98
C LEU A 22 4.85 16.09 20.04
N GLY A 23 4.64 15.77 21.31
CA GLY A 23 4.93 16.66 22.43
C GLY A 23 6.39 17.12 22.44
N GLU A 24 7.33 16.18 22.29
CA GLU A 24 8.76 16.47 22.18
C GLU A 24 9.08 17.37 20.97
N LEU A 25 8.53 17.04 19.79
CA LEU A 25 8.78 17.80 18.57
C LEU A 25 8.25 19.24 18.67
N ALA A 26 7.09 19.43 19.30
CA ALA A 26 6.47 20.73 19.54
C ALA A 26 7.02 21.47 20.78
N GLY A 27 7.94 20.84 21.54
CA GLY A 27 8.51 21.39 22.77
C GLY A 27 7.46 21.62 23.87
N LEU A 28 6.57 20.66 24.08
CA LEU A 28 5.62 20.64 25.19
C LEU A 28 6.26 19.97 26.41
N ASP A 29 5.79 20.31 27.61
CA ASP A 29 6.25 19.70 28.88
C ASP A 29 5.73 18.26 29.10
N GLY A 30 5.02 17.70 28.11
CA GLY A 30 4.45 16.37 28.15
C GLY A 30 3.77 15.99 26.84
N PRO A 31 3.03 14.86 26.82
CA PRO A 31 2.37 14.39 25.62
C PRO A 31 1.40 15.43 25.06
N ALA A 32 1.38 15.57 23.73
CA ALA A 32 0.43 16.44 23.07
C ALA A 32 -1.03 16.02 23.38
N PRO A 33 -1.98 16.97 23.50
CA PRO A 33 -3.39 16.64 23.63
C PRO A 33 -3.88 15.78 22.46
N ALA A 34 -4.82 14.86 22.71
CA ALA A 34 -5.22 13.88 21.71
C ALA A 34 -5.82 14.52 20.44
N ALA A 35 -6.69 15.54 20.58
CA ALA A 35 -7.22 16.27 19.43
C ALA A 35 -6.15 17.06 18.66
N VAL A 36 -5.22 17.71 19.37
CA VAL A 36 -4.08 18.40 18.75
C VAL A 36 -3.22 17.42 17.96
N THR A 37 -3.02 16.22 18.51
CA THR A 37 -2.24 15.16 17.87
C THR A 37 -2.91 14.68 16.58
N ARG A 38 -4.21 14.38 16.63
CA ARG A 38 -4.98 13.99 15.43
C ARG A 38 -4.97 15.10 14.38
N ARG A 39 -5.19 16.35 14.78
CA ARG A 39 -5.14 17.48 13.87
C ARG A 39 -3.77 17.65 13.23
N ALA A 40 -2.67 17.46 13.96
CA ALA A 40 -1.33 17.56 13.39
C ALA A 40 -1.04 16.49 12.34
N LEU A 41 -1.62 15.28 12.47
CA LEU A 41 -1.49 14.19 11.51
C LEU A 41 -2.39 14.39 10.27
N GLU A 42 -3.59 14.94 10.45
CA GLU A 42 -4.58 15.09 9.39
C GLU A 42 -4.48 16.43 8.63
N ASP A 43 -4.11 17.50 9.31
CA ASP A 43 -3.92 18.86 8.77
C ASP A 43 -2.43 19.22 8.77
N ARG A 44 -1.80 19.01 7.62
CA ARG A 44 -0.37 19.27 7.40
C ARG A 44 0.03 20.72 7.72
N ALA A 45 -0.83 21.69 7.42
CA ALA A 45 -0.52 23.09 7.68
C ALA A 45 -0.51 23.37 9.19
N PHE A 46 -1.50 22.83 9.91
CA PHE A 46 -1.53 22.91 11.37
C PHE A 46 -0.31 22.24 12.00
N GLY A 47 0.06 21.02 11.56
CA GLY A 47 1.26 20.33 12.02
C GLY A 47 2.52 21.19 11.83
N PHE A 48 2.67 21.84 10.68
CA PHE A 48 3.78 22.76 10.43
C PHE A 48 3.77 23.96 11.37
N TYR A 49 2.62 24.60 11.57
CA TYR A 49 2.52 25.75 12.50
C TYR A 49 2.82 25.36 13.94
N LEU A 50 2.41 24.17 14.37
CA LEU A 50 2.70 23.66 15.71
C LEU A 50 4.20 23.48 15.94
N LEU A 51 4.93 22.93 14.96
CA LEU A 51 6.39 22.82 15.03
C LEU A 51 7.09 24.18 14.96
N PHE A 52 6.57 25.11 14.15
CA PHE A 52 7.14 26.46 14.04
C PHE A 52 6.93 27.28 15.31
N ALA A 53 5.79 27.09 15.99
CA ALA A 53 5.46 27.74 17.25
C ALA A 53 6.22 27.15 18.46
N ARG A 54 7.08 26.16 18.28
CA ARG A 54 7.84 25.48 19.34
C ARG A 54 8.54 26.46 20.29
N GLU A 55 9.19 27.50 19.76
CA GLU A 55 9.95 28.46 20.58
C GLU A 55 9.13 29.71 20.95
N SER A 56 7.82 29.74 20.63
CA SER A 56 6.92 30.87 20.91
C SER A 56 5.78 30.45 21.84
N PRO A 57 5.86 30.73 23.15
CA PRO A 57 4.83 30.35 24.12
C PRO A 57 3.44 30.87 23.76
N THR A 58 3.34 32.11 23.27
CA THR A 58 2.06 32.75 22.90
C THR A 58 1.41 32.07 21.70
N LEU A 59 2.16 31.81 20.62
CA LEU A 59 1.62 31.14 19.44
C LEU A 59 1.29 29.67 19.74
N LYS A 60 2.14 29.00 20.52
CA LYS A 60 1.90 27.62 20.94
C LYS A 60 0.60 27.51 21.72
N LYS A 61 0.40 28.38 22.72
CA LYS A 61 -0.84 28.43 23.49
C LYS A 61 -2.06 28.64 22.59
N ALA A 62 -1.98 29.58 21.65
CA ALA A 62 -3.08 29.84 20.70
C ALA A 62 -3.42 28.62 19.82
N LEU A 63 -2.43 27.83 19.40
CA LEU A 63 -2.64 26.61 18.62
C LEU A 63 -3.21 25.45 19.45
N LEU A 64 -2.78 25.32 20.71
CA LEU A 64 -3.29 24.30 21.63
C LEU A 64 -4.74 24.58 22.03
N GLU A 65 -5.09 25.85 22.25
CA GLU A 65 -6.42 26.30 22.68
C GLU A 65 -7.36 26.63 21.48
N ASP A 66 -6.93 26.38 20.25
CA ASP A 66 -7.72 26.65 19.06
C ASP A 66 -9.05 25.86 19.10
N PRO A 67 -10.22 26.53 19.06
CA PRO A 67 -11.52 25.85 19.13
C PRO A 67 -11.73 24.85 18.00
N ARG A 68 -11.02 24.99 16.87
CA ARG A 68 -11.07 24.03 15.76
C ARG A 68 -10.50 22.66 16.13
N ASN A 69 -9.71 22.56 17.21
CA ASN A 69 -9.24 21.28 17.72
C ASN A 69 -10.41 20.38 18.16
N ALA A 70 -11.56 20.96 18.55
CA ALA A 70 -12.73 20.19 18.94
C ALA A 70 -13.27 19.28 17.81
N ALA A 71 -13.06 19.62 16.54
CA ALA A 71 -13.43 18.77 15.41
C ALA A 71 -12.63 17.46 15.34
N TYR A 72 -11.48 17.43 16.00
CA TYR A 72 -10.58 16.29 16.10
C TYR A 72 -10.71 15.59 17.45
N GLU A 73 -11.71 15.92 18.28
CA GLU A 73 -12.03 15.07 19.41
C GLU A 73 -12.75 13.82 18.93
N ARG A 74 -12.12 12.65 19.09
CA ARG A 74 -12.76 11.39 18.77
C ARG A 74 -13.80 11.11 19.85
N ALA A 75 -15.08 11.12 19.48
CA ALA A 75 -16.03 10.29 20.20
C ALA A 75 -15.44 8.87 20.20
N ALA A 76 -15.28 8.26 21.38
CA ALA A 76 -14.65 6.96 21.59
C ALA A 76 -14.82 6.04 20.36
N GLU A 77 -13.72 5.56 19.80
CA GLU A 77 -13.71 4.72 18.60
C GLU A 77 -14.84 3.70 18.67
N LYS A 78 -15.86 3.87 17.84
CA LYS A 78 -16.75 2.76 17.55
C LYS A 78 -15.86 1.74 16.85
N ALA A 79 -15.61 0.62 17.53
CA ALA A 79 -14.96 -0.54 16.94
C ALA A 79 -15.48 -0.75 15.52
N PRO A 80 -14.62 -1.12 14.54
CA PRO A 80 -15.03 -1.32 13.16
C PRO A 80 -16.27 -2.23 13.17
N THR A 81 -17.37 -1.70 12.64
CA THR A 81 -18.63 -2.45 12.65
C THR A 81 -18.42 -3.71 11.84
N THR A 82 -19.05 -4.81 12.25
CA THR A 82 -19.00 -6.10 11.52
C THR A 82 -19.35 -5.95 10.03
N SER A 83 -20.13 -4.93 9.69
CA SER A 83 -20.43 -4.54 8.30
C SER A 83 -19.21 -4.06 7.50
N LEU A 84 -18.30 -3.27 8.08
CA LEU A 84 -17.09 -2.78 7.41
C LEU A 84 -16.11 -3.92 7.18
N LEU A 85 -15.90 -4.76 8.19
CA LEU A 85 -15.05 -5.95 8.07
C LEU A 85 -15.60 -6.92 7.02
N GLY A 86 -16.92 -7.14 7.02
CA GLY A 86 -17.59 -7.97 6.01
C GLY A 86 -17.49 -7.38 4.60
N THR A 87 -17.51 -6.05 4.46
CA THR A 87 -17.37 -5.38 3.16
C THR A 87 -15.94 -5.46 2.65
N ALA A 88 -14.94 -5.23 3.52
CA ALA A 88 -13.54 -5.41 3.19
C ALA A 88 -13.24 -6.86 2.78
N ALA A 89 -13.68 -7.84 3.56
CA ALA A 89 -13.51 -9.26 3.25
C ALA A 89 -14.14 -9.64 1.90
N LYS A 90 -15.35 -9.14 1.60
CA LYS A 90 -16.00 -9.34 0.29
C LYS A 90 -15.23 -8.67 -0.84
N ALA A 91 -14.69 -7.47 -0.63
CA ALA A 91 -13.88 -6.79 -1.63
C ALA A 91 -12.58 -7.57 -1.92
N PHE A 92 -11.87 -8.02 -0.89
CA PHE A 92 -10.69 -8.86 -1.04
C PHE A 92 -11.00 -10.22 -1.69
N ALA A 93 -12.10 -10.86 -1.32
CA ALA A 93 -12.54 -12.11 -1.94
C ALA A 93 -12.87 -11.93 -3.42
N ARG A 94 -13.57 -10.84 -3.78
CA ARG A 94 -13.87 -10.50 -5.18
C ARG A 94 -12.60 -10.20 -5.98
N TRP A 95 -11.67 -9.45 -5.40
CA TRP A 95 -10.37 -9.16 -6.03
C TRP A 95 -9.55 -10.44 -6.22
N GLY A 96 -9.46 -11.30 -5.20
CA GLY A 96 -8.79 -12.60 -5.31
C GLY A 96 -9.44 -13.50 -6.37
N ALA A 97 -10.77 -13.64 -6.36
CA ALA A 97 -11.47 -14.44 -7.35
C ALA A 97 -11.28 -13.92 -8.79
N ALA A 98 -11.18 -12.60 -8.98
CA ALA A 98 -10.88 -12.01 -10.29
C ALA A 98 -9.42 -12.21 -10.71
N GLY A 99 -8.47 -12.08 -9.79
CA GLY A 99 -7.02 -12.22 -10.06
C GLY A 99 -6.52 -13.66 -10.22
N PHE A 100 -7.21 -14.66 -9.64
CA PHE A 100 -6.84 -16.08 -9.74
C PHE A 100 -7.60 -16.84 -10.83
N LYS A 101 -8.52 -16.19 -11.56
CA LYS A 101 -9.18 -16.82 -12.71
C LYS A 101 -8.13 -17.14 -13.76
N ARG A 102 -8.08 -18.37 -14.26
CA ARG A 102 -7.23 -18.75 -15.41
C ARG A 102 -7.99 -18.55 -16.72
N LEU A 103 -7.27 -18.33 -17.80
CA LEU A 103 -7.82 -18.40 -19.16
C LEU A 103 -8.36 -19.80 -19.45
N ASP A 104 -9.28 -19.88 -20.42
CA ASP A 104 -9.62 -21.17 -21.02
C ASP A 104 -8.40 -21.79 -21.73
N ALA A 105 -8.47 -23.10 -21.97
CA ALA A 105 -7.36 -23.87 -22.53
C ALA A 105 -6.92 -23.34 -23.91
N ALA A 106 -7.85 -22.91 -24.75
CA ALA A 106 -7.54 -22.43 -26.10
C ALA A 106 -6.78 -21.09 -26.06
N ALA A 107 -7.22 -20.15 -25.23
CA ALA A 107 -6.56 -18.86 -25.05
C ALA A 107 -5.19 -19.01 -24.36
N TYR A 108 -5.09 -19.92 -23.38
CA TYR A 108 -3.82 -20.28 -22.77
C TYR A 108 -2.85 -20.86 -23.80
N ASP A 109 -3.27 -21.87 -24.56
CA ASP A 109 -2.42 -22.54 -25.55
C ASP A 109 -1.92 -21.57 -26.62
N ALA A 110 -2.77 -20.65 -27.07
CA ALA A 110 -2.37 -19.61 -28.02
C ALA A 110 -1.27 -18.71 -27.46
N ARG A 111 -1.42 -18.23 -26.22
CA ARG A 111 -0.39 -17.42 -25.54
C ARG A 111 0.87 -18.24 -25.29
N TRP A 112 0.73 -19.49 -24.87
CA TRP A 112 1.85 -20.34 -24.51
C TRP A 112 2.70 -20.72 -25.72
N ARG A 113 2.09 -21.03 -26.87
CA ARG A 113 2.83 -21.26 -28.14
C ARG A 113 3.67 -20.04 -28.54
N THR A 114 3.15 -18.84 -28.33
CA THR A 114 3.90 -17.60 -28.57
C THR A 114 5.12 -17.50 -27.65
N CYS A 115 4.99 -17.92 -26.37
CA CYS A 115 6.14 -17.98 -25.45
C CYS A 115 7.15 -19.05 -25.87
N LEU A 116 6.71 -20.24 -26.29
CA LEU A 116 7.58 -21.34 -26.73
C LEU A 116 8.46 -20.96 -27.92
N ALA A 117 7.98 -20.08 -28.79
CA ALA A 117 8.74 -19.55 -29.94
C ALA A 117 9.52 -18.26 -29.62
N CYS A 118 9.48 -17.76 -28.38
CA CYS A 118 10.07 -16.48 -28.02
C CYS A 118 11.53 -16.63 -27.57
N PRO A 119 12.48 -15.83 -28.12
CA PRO A 119 13.87 -15.83 -27.66
C PRO A 119 14.05 -15.45 -26.18
N GLU A 120 13.07 -14.75 -25.61
CA GLU A 120 13.09 -14.36 -24.20
C GLU A 120 12.72 -15.49 -23.23
N LEU A 121 12.28 -16.66 -23.73
CA LEU A 121 11.97 -17.79 -22.87
C LEU A 121 13.27 -18.53 -22.52
N VAL A 122 13.71 -18.36 -21.28
CA VAL A 122 15.00 -18.87 -20.79
C VAL A 122 14.79 -19.74 -19.55
N GLU A 123 15.80 -20.55 -19.22
CA GLU A 123 15.82 -21.27 -17.95
C GLU A 123 15.79 -20.31 -16.76
N ALA A 124 15.10 -20.72 -15.69
CA ALA A 124 15.04 -19.92 -14.48
C ALA A 124 16.45 -19.79 -13.88
N PRO A 125 16.89 -18.58 -13.49
CA PRO A 125 18.16 -18.41 -12.80
C PRO A 125 18.09 -19.09 -11.43
N ASP A 126 19.19 -19.69 -11.00
CA ASP A 126 19.31 -20.39 -9.71
C ASP A 126 19.27 -19.39 -8.54
N ARG A 127 18.06 -18.94 -8.19
CA ARG A 127 17.76 -18.03 -7.08
C ARG A 127 16.58 -18.56 -6.28
N LEU A 128 16.68 -18.47 -4.96
CA LEU A 128 15.67 -18.94 -3.99
C LEU A 128 14.23 -18.45 -4.28
N VAL A 129 14.07 -17.26 -4.85
CA VAL A 129 12.75 -16.68 -5.21
C VAL A 129 12.01 -17.50 -6.27
N TYR A 130 12.73 -18.21 -7.15
CA TYR A 130 12.13 -19.05 -8.18
C TYR A 130 11.77 -20.43 -7.66
N ASN A 131 12.47 -20.95 -6.64
CA ASN A 131 12.24 -22.29 -6.12
C ASN A 131 10.80 -22.51 -5.61
N GLY A 132 10.17 -21.52 -4.97
CA GLY A 132 8.76 -21.65 -4.54
C GLY A 132 7.73 -21.55 -5.67
N LEU A 133 8.06 -20.84 -6.76
CA LEU A 133 7.16 -20.59 -7.88
C LEU A 133 7.25 -21.68 -8.96
N THR A 134 8.39 -22.37 -9.07
CA THR A 134 8.63 -23.43 -10.05
C THR A 134 8.16 -24.80 -9.59
N ILE A 135 8.10 -25.07 -8.27
CA ILE A 135 7.61 -26.34 -7.69
C ILE A 135 6.17 -26.68 -8.10
N LEU A 136 5.36 -25.68 -8.46
CA LEU A 136 3.95 -25.84 -8.83
C LEU A 136 3.68 -25.59 -10.33
N ALA A 137 4.71 -25.60 -11.17
CA ALA A 137 4.58 -25.35 -12.61
C ALA A 137 5.10 -26.55 -13.41
N ASP A 138 4.32 -27.02 -14.38
CA ASP A 138 4.76 -28.04 -15.33
C ASP A 138 5.93 -27.55 -16.21
N ASP A 139 6.08 -26.22 -16.32
CA ASP A 139 7.20 -25.57 -16.98
C ASP A 139 7.69 -24.39 -16.13
N SER A 140 8.97 -24.46 -15.72
CA SER A 140 9.61 -23.51 -14.81
C SER A 140 10.28 -22.33 -15.52
N ARG A 141 10.34 -22.33 -16.87
CA ARG A 141 11.06 -21.31 -17.62
C ARG A 141 10.47 -19.92 -17.44
N VAL A 142 11.36 -18.93 -17.44
CA VAL A 142 11.03 -17.53 -17.17
C VAL A 142 11.21 -16.69 -18.43
N CYS A 143 10.49 -15.57 -18.49
CA CYS A 143 10.69 -14.58 -19.53
C CYS A 143 11.81 -13.61 -19.11
N SER A 144 12.93 -13.53 -19.84
CA SER A 144 14.02 -12.59 -19.52
C SER A 144 13.61 -11.11 -19.57
N ALA A 145 12.60 -10.76 -20.37
CA ALA A 145 12.09 -9.40 -20.46
C ALA A 145 11.31 -8.93 -19.21
N CYS A 146 10.76 -9.83 -18.39
CA CYS A 146 9.97 -9.44 -17.20
C CYS A 146 10.22 -10.27 -15.93
N GLY A 147 11.02 -11.33 -16.00
CA GLY A 147 11.36 -12.21 -14.89
C GLY A 147 10.23 -13.14 -14.41
N CYS A 148 9.05 -13.12 -15.02
CA CYS A 148 7.93 -13.98 -14.63
C CYS A 148 8.07 -15.42 -15.16
N VAL A 149 7.54 -16.41 -14.42
CA VAL A 149 7.32 -17.77 -14.94
C VAL A 149 6.32 -17.70 -16.10
N ALA A 150 6.80 -18.01 -17.31
CA ALA A 150 6.08 -17.67 -18.54
C ALA A 150 4.76 -18.45 -18.67
N ALA A 151 4.74 -19.73 -18.27
CA ALA A 151 3.53 -20.54 -18.25
C ALA A 151 2.45 -19.99 -17.31
N LYS A 152 2.84 -19.47 -16.13
CA LYS A 152 1.90 -18.87 -15.18
C LYS A 152 1.34 -17.56 -15.72
N LYS A 153 2.21 -16.67 -16.22
CA LYS A 153 1.80 -15.39 -16.82
C LYS A 153 0.86 -15.59 -18.01
N ALA A 154 1.15 -16.56 -18.88
CA ALA A 154 0.28 -16.89 -20.02
C ALA A 154 -1.12 -17.33 -19.60
N ALA A 155 -1.28 -17.92 -18.42
CA ALA A 155 -2.56 -18.41 -17.92
C ALA A 155 -3.44 -17.34 -17.24
N VAL A 156 -2.91 -16.16 -16.93
CA VAL A 156 -3.65 -15.12 -16.21
C VAL A 156 -4.30 -14.14 -17.21
N PRO A 157 -5.64 -13.96 -17.18
CA PRO A 157 -6.36 -13.11 -18.13
C PRO A 157 -5.92 -11.65 -18.08
N THR A 158 -5.60 -11.14 -16.89
CA THR A 158 -5.19 -9.75 -16.62
C THR A 158 -3.75 -9.44 -16.99
N GLU A 159 -2.96 -10.43 -17.40
CA GLU A 159 -1.58 -10.20 -17.84
C GLU A 159 -1.51 -9.80 -19.31
N GLY A 160 -0.37 -9.25 -19.71
CA GLY A 160 0.01 -8.93 -21.09
C GLY A 160 1.48 -9.28 -21.35
N CYS A 161 1.85 -9.50 -22.61
CA CYS A 161 3.27 -9.62 -22.98
C CYS A 161 3.95 -8.25 -22.87
N PRO A 162 5.08 -8.11 -22.14
CA PRO A 162 5.80 -6.82 -22.07
C PRO A 162 6.33 -6.37 -23.44
N LEU A 163 6.51 -7.30 -24.39
CA LEU A 163 6.94 -7.04 -25.76
C LEU A 163 5.77 -7.02 -26.76
N GLY A 164 4.52 -6.98 -26.29
CA GLY A 164 3.34 -6.89 -27.16
C GLY A 164 3.04 -8.12 -28.02
N LYS A 165 3.73 -9.26 -27.84
CA LYS A 165 3.50 -10.48 -28.64
C LYS A 165 2.12 -11.13 -28.43
N TRP A 166 1.45 -10.77 -27.34
CA TRP A 166 0.04 -11.06 -27.09
C TRP A 166 -0.54 -9.98 -26.17
N PRO A 167 -1.83 -9.64 -26.31
CA PRO A 167 -2.40 -8.40 -25.79
C PRO A 167 -2.65 -8.45 -24.28
N HIS A 168 -2.47 -7.29 -23.63
CA HIS A 168 -3.09 -6.99 -22.34
C HIS A 168 -4.62 -6.84 -22.54
N PRO A 169 -5.49 -7.21 -21.59
CA PRO A 169 -6.93 -7.08 -21.77
C PRO A 169 -7.42 -5.65 -22.04
N GLU A 170 -6.67 -4.64 -21.62
CA GLU A 170 -6.94 -3.22 -21.92
C GLU A 170 -6.56 -2.80 -23.36
N GLN A 171 -5.98 -3.71 -24.14
CA GLN A 171 -5.55 -3.49 -25.54
C GLN A 171 -6.42 -4.27 -26.55
N ARG A 172 -7.62 -4.69 -26.14
CA ARG A 172 -8.61 -5.32 -27.02
C ARG A 172 -9.65 -4.27 -27.42
N ASP A 173 -9.46 -3.65 -28.58
CA ASP A 173 -10.50 -2.86 -29.26
C ASP A 173 -11.64 -3.78 -29.77
#